data_AF-A0A2H0JTB2-F1
#
_entry.id   AF-A0A2H0JTB2-F1
#
_cell.length_a   1.000
_cell.length_b   1.000
_cell.length_c   1.000
_cell.angle_alpha   90.00
_cell.angle_beta   90.00
_cell.angle_gamma   90.00
#
_symmetry.space_group_name_H-M   'P 1'
#
loop_
_entity.id
_entity.type
_entity.pdbx_description
1 polymer ?
#
loop_
_entity_poly.entity_id
_entity_poly.type
_entity_poly.pdbx_seq_one_letter_code
_entity_poly.pdbx_strand_id
1 'polypeptide(L)'
;MSIKDILLQKGWAGTTIDRGETVSHLNPVIRVMTVTMHYWDAAQRALEAGAATAGAVSADDMAQARKVLRMDIGKMCETVFSAGGVAYNGVDLEASDYTFEPDGWAGVRAQEKALGEALAQQVDIQHHMRTRAILAAVAANHEARMTLIRNC
;
A
#
# COMPACT_ATOMS: atom_id res chain seq x y z
N MET A 1 -34.90 -27.20 -0.18
CA MET A 1 -34.39 -25.84 -0.42
C MET A 1 -35.49 -24.88 -0.02
N SER A 2 -35.24 -24.00 0.95
CA SER A 2 -36.23 -23.17 1.62
C SER A 2 -36.28 -21.76 1.02
N ILE A 3 -37.46 -21.12 1.07
CA ILE A 3 -37.63 -19.70 0.72
C ILE A 3 -36.71 -18.79 1.57
N LYS A 4 -36.36 -19.22 2.79
CA LYS A 4 -35.40 -18.52 3.65
C LYS A 4 -33.98 -18.48 3.06
N ASP A 5 -33.56 -19.55 2.39
CA ASP A 5 -32.22 -19.67 1.79
C ASP A 5 -32.07 -18.68 0.61
N ILE A 6 -33.14 -18.49 -0.16
CA ILE A 6 -33.20 -17.58 -1.31
C ILE A 6 -33.26 -16.11 -0.87
N LEU A 7 -33.89 -15.81 0.27
CA LEU A 7 -33.94 -14.46 0.84
C LEU A 7 -32.60 -14.00 1.43
N LEU A 8 -31.84 -14.92 2.07
CA LEU A 8 -30.50 -14.60 2.59
C LEU A 8 -29.45 -14.43 1.49
N GLN A 9 -29.66 -15.00 0.30
CA GLN A 9 -28.76 -14.83 -0.85
C GLN A 9 -28.85 -13.44 -1.53
N LYS A 10 -29.80 -12.57 -1.14
CA LYS A 10 -29.87 -11.19 -1.65
C LYS A 10 -28.94 -10.23 -0.89
N GLY A 11 -27.63 -10.40 -1.14
CA GLY A 11 -26.63 -9.36 -0.92
C GLY A 11 -25.56 -9.69 0.11
N TRP A 12 -24.57 -10.51 -0.27
CA TRP A 12 -23.23 -10.62 0.38
C TRP A 12 -23.19 -11.00 1.88
N ALA A 13 -24.33 -11.29 2.49
CA ALA A 13 -24.49 -11.66 3.88
C ALA A 13 -24.06 -13.12 4.10
N GLY A 14 -22.85 -13.32 4.60
CA GLY A 14 -22.30 -14.64 4.96
C GLY A 14 -21.00 -15.02 4.24
N THR A 15 -20.57 -14.27 3.22
CA THR A 15 -19.29 -14.49 2.53
C THR A 15 -18.29 -13.35 2.69
N THR A 16 -18.73 -12.17 3.14
CA THR A 16 -17.84 -11.04 3.43
C THR A 16 -17.06 -11.33 4.71
N ILE A 17 -15.74 -11.08 4.71
CA ILE A 17 -14.92 -11.22 5.92
C ILE A 17 -15.43 -10.31 7.05
N ASP A 18 -15.16 -10.69 8.29
CA ASP A 18 -15.51 -9.89 9.45
C ASP A 18 -14.55 -8.69 9.68
N ARG A 19 -14.83 -7.92 10.73
CA ARG A 19 -14.02 -6.76 11.09
C ARG A 19 -12.63 -7.12 11.60
N GLY A 20 -12.49 -8.17 12.41
CA GLY A 20 -11.20 -8.65 12.91
C GLY A 20 -10.34 -9.25 11.79
N GLU A 21 -10.96 -9.96 10.85
CA GLU A 21 -10.31 -10.42 9.61
C GLU A 21 -9.85 -9.23 8.77
N THR A 22 -10.70 -8.19 8.59
CA THR A 22 -10.31 -6.95 7.89
C THR A 22 -9.06 -6.32 8.53
N VAL A 23 -9.01 -6.19 9.86
CA VAL A 23 -7.83 -5.67 10.58
C VAL A 23 -6.60 -6.55 10.34
N SER A 24 -6.77 -7.86 10.43
CA SER A 24 -5.69 -8.85 10.29
C SER A 24 -5.09 -8.91 8.89
N HIS A 25 -5.90 -8.70 7.85
CA HIS A 25 -5.45 -8.66 6.46
C HIS A 25 -4.85 -7.31 6.05
N LEU A 26 -5.39 -6.18 6.51
CA LEU A 26 -4.91 -4.86 6.08
C LEU A 26 -3.64 -4.41 6.80
N ASN A 27 -3.42 -4.77 8.08
CA ASN A 27 -2.23 -4.33 8.82
C ASN A 27 -0.89 -4.79 8.19
N PRO A 28 -0.73 -6.05 7.71
CA PRO A 28 0.43 -6.45 6.93
C PRO A 28 0.66 -5.61 5.67
N VAL A 29 -0.40 -5.27 4.93
CA VAL A 29 -0.32 -4.42 3.73
C VAL A 29 0.13 -3.00 4.12
N ILE A 30 -0.46 -2.42 5.17
CA ILE A 30 -0.07 -1.09 5.70
C ILE A 30 1.42 -1.10 6.09
N ARG A 31 1.92 -2.16 6.73
CA ARG A 31 3.35 -2.28 7.06
C ARG A 31 4.24 -2.24 5.83
N VAL A 32 3.90 -2.98 4.78
CA VAL A 32 4.65 -2.94 3.51
C VAL A 32 4.58 -1.55 2.87
N MET A 33 3.41 -0.89 2.89
CA MET A 33 3.26 0.49 2.37
C MET A 33 4.12 1.50 3.15
N THR A 34 4.19 1.40 4.49
CA THR A 34 5.04 2.25 5.32
C THR A 34 6.53 2.02 5.03
N VAL A 35 6.96 0.77 4.91
CA VAL A 35 8.34 0.43 4.50
C VAL A 35 8.63 0.99 3.09
N THR A 36 7.71 0.83 2.14
CA THR A 36 7.82 1.40 0.79
C THR A 36 8.00 2.92 0.85
N MET A 37 7.24 3.61 1.70
CA MET A 37 7.35 5.05 1.92
C MET A 37 8.73 5.46 2.44
N HIS A 38 9.34 4.69 3.36
CA HIS A 38 10.70 4.98 3.84
C HIS A 38 11.76 4.85 2.73
N TYR A 39 11.62 3.90 1.79
CA TYR A 39 12.52 3.81 0.64
C TYR A 39 12.34 4.98 -0.34
N TRP A 40 11.11 5.45 -0.58
CA TRP A 40 10.86 6.68 -1.34
C TRP A 40 11.42 7.93 -0.64
N ASP A 41 11.34 7.99 0.70
CA ASP A 41 11.93 9.06 1.51
C ASP A 41 13.48 9.01 1.49
N ALA A 42 14.08 7.82 1.49
CA ALA A 42 15.51 7.63 1.30
C ALA A 42 15.96 8.10 -0.09
N ALA A 43 15.23 7.72 -1.15
CA ALA A 43 15.49 8.16 -2.51
C ALA A 43 15.47 9.70 -2.61
N GLN A 44 14.41 10.36 -2.13
CA GLN A 44 14.35 11.82 -2.18
C GLN A 44 15.51 12.48 -1.41
N ARG A 45 15.85 12.01 -0.20
CA ARG A 45 16.97 12.56 0.59
C ARG A 45 18.31 12.44 -0.15
N ALA A 46 18.56 11.33 -0.84
CA ALA A 46 19.79 11.14 -1.60
C ALA A 46 19.88 12.05 -2.83
N LEU A 47 18.75 12.29 -3.52
CA LEU A 47 18.67 13.22 -4.65
C LEU A 47 18.86 14.68 -4.20
N GLU A 48 18.22 15.09 -3.10
CA GLU A 48 18.37 16.43 -2.51
C GLU A 48 19.81 16.70 -2.04
N ALA A 49 20.50 15.68 -1.54
CA ALA A 49 21.91 15.75 -1.15
C ALA A 49 22.90 15.70 -2.34
N GLY A 50 22.42 15.48 -3.58
CA GLY A 50 23.28 15.26 -4.75
C GLY A 50 24.10 13.96 -4.69
N ALA A 51 23.74 13.03 -3.80
CA ALA A 51 24.43 11.76 -3.59
C ALA A 51 24.06 10.69 -4.65
N ALA A 52 22.98 10.92 -5.41
CA ALA A 52 22.54 10.06 -6.50
C ALA A 52 21.84 10.87 -7.61
N THR A 53 21.58 10.23 -8.76
CA THR A 53 20.84 10.82 -9.88
C THR A 53 19.42 10.24 -9.97
N ALA A 54 18.45 11.07 -10.37
CA ALA A 54 17.04 10.67 -10.40
C ALA A 54 16.67 9.75 -11.59
N GLY A 55 17.61 9.51 -12.51
CA GLY A 55 17.33 8.84 -13.78
C GLY A 55 16.34 9.65 -14.60
N ALA A 56 15.22 9.03 -14.95
CA ALA A 56 14.12 9.67 -15.69
C ALA A 56 13.02 10.29 -14.79
N VAL A 57 13.11 10.12 -13.45
CA VAL A 57 12.09 10.63 -12.52
C VAL A 57 12.30 12.13 -12.26
N SER A 58 11.27 12.96 -12.48
CA SER A 58 11.33 14.38 -12.11
C SER A 58 11.10 14.60 -10.62
N ALA A 59 11.50 15.77 -10.10
CA ALA A 59 11.22 16.14 -8.71
C ALA A 59 9.71 16.22 -8.41
N ASP A 60 8.91 16.65 -9.39
CA ASP A 60 7.45 16.72 -9.28
C ASP A 60 6.81 15.33 -9.24
N ASP A 61 7.28 14.39 -10.09
CA ASP A 61 6.82 13.01 -10.09
C ASP A 61 7.16 12.30 -8.77
N MET A 62 8.39 12.51 -8.26
CA MET A 62 8.85 12.03 -6.95
C MET A 62 7.94 12.56 -5.82
N ALA A 63 7.68 13.86 -5.78
CA ALA A 63 6.83 14.49 -4.78
C ALA A 63 5.38 13.98 -4.85
N GLN A 64 4.84 13.82 -6.07
CA GLN A 64 3.49 13.31 -6.29
C GLN A 64 3.37 11.83 -5.91
N ALA A 65 4.36 10.99 -6.24
CA ALA A 65 4.41 9.58 -5.85
C ALA A 65 4.38 9.40 -4.32
N ARG A 66 5.26 10.11 -3.59
CA ARG A 66 5.29 10.14 -2.12
C ARG A 66 3.98 10.66 -1.50
N LYS A 67 3.41 11.73 -2.08
CA LYS A 67 2.13 12.30 -1.62
C LYS A 67 0.98 11.29 -1.76
N VAL A 68 0.89 10.60 -2.91
CA VAL A 68 -0.15 9.59 -3.16
C VAL A 68 0.01 8.40 -2.22
N LEU A 69 1.22 7.85 -2.07
CA LEU A 69 1.48 6.74 -1.15
C LEU A 69 1.09 7.09 0.29
N ARG A 70 1.42 8.30 0.78
CA ARG A 70 1.00 8.78 2.11
C ARG A 70 -0.53 8.86 2.25
N MET A 71 -1.25 9.34 1.23
CA MET A 71 -2.72 9.39 1.25
C MET A 71 -3.33 7.99 1.26
N ASP A 72 -2.73 7.03 0.55
CA ASP A 72 -3.22 5.66 0.51
C ASP A 72 -2.98 4.91 1.83
N ILE A 73 -1.82 5.12 2.48
CA ILE A 73 -1.58 4.66 3.86
C ILE A 73 -2.68 5.19 4.79
N GLY A 74 -2.99 6.50 4.72
CA GLY A 74 -4.05 7.12 5.52
C GLY A 74 -5.41 6.44 5.36
N LYS A 75 -5.87 6.20 4.12
CA LYS A 75 -7.14 5.51 3.83
C LYS A 75 -7.16 4.06 4.33
N MET A 76 -6.03 3.36 4.26
CA MET A 76 -5.91 1.99 4.77
C MET A 76 -5.99 1.97 6.29
N CYS A 77 -5.30 2.89 6.99
CA CYS A 77 -5.42 3.07 8.43
C CYS A 77 -6.85 3.45 8.86
N GLU A 78 -7.49 4.39 8.16
CA GLU A 78 -8.92 4.74 8.38
C GLU A 78 -9.84 3.52 8.24
N THR A 79 -9.54 2.60 7.33
CA THR A 79 -10.32 1.37 7.13
C THR A 79 -10.15 0.42 8.33
N VAL A 80 -8.93 0.28 8.86
CA VAL A 80 -8.65 -0.50 10.08
C VAL A 80 -9.33 0.11 11.31
N PHE A 81 -9.27 1.44 11.47
CA PHE A 81 -9.98 2.14 12.54
C PHE A 81 -11.50 2.02 12.41
N SER A 82 -12.05 2.06 11.18
CA SER A 82 -13.48 1.86 10.91
C SER A 82 -13.95 0.43 11.21
N ALA A 83 -13.05 -0.55 11.14
CA ALA A 83 -13.30 -1.92 11.61
C ALA A 83 -13.19 -2.06 13.14
N GLY A 84 -12.72 -1.04 13.86
CA GLY A 84 -12.52 -1.05 15.31
C GLY A 84 -11.17 -1.63 15.75
N GLY A 85 -10.23 -1.81 14.81
CA GLY A 85 -8.86 -2.24 15.12
C GLY A 85 -7.90 -1.06 15.31
N VAL A 86 -6.65 -1.40 15.65
CA VAL A 86 -5.53 -0.45 15.67
C VAL A 86 -4.71 -0.65 14.40
N ALA A 87 -4.53 0.42 13.62
CA ALA A 87 -3.69 0.40 12.44
C ALA A 87 -2.20 0.32 12.81
N TYR A 88 -1.43 -0.42 12.01
CA TYR A 88 0.03 -0.39 12.09
C TYR A 88 0.54 1.04 11.88
N ASN A 89 1.44 1.48 12.75
CA ASN A 89 1.87 2.88 12.86
C ASN A 89 3.37 3.10 12.62
N GLY A 90 4.16 2.04 12.42
CA GLY A 90 5.57 2.13 12.06
C GLY A 90 6.52 2.61 13.17
N VAL A 91 6.11 2.60 14.45
CA VAL A 91 6.98 3.02 15.58
C VAL A 91 8.15 2.05 15.84
N ASP A 92 8.16 0.90 15.17
CA ASP A 92 9.24 -0.09 15.11
C ASP A 92 10.23 0.16 13.97
N LEU A 93 10.04 1.20 13.15
CA LEU A 93 10.86 1.50 11.96
C LEU A 93 11.65 2.80 12.16
N GLU A 94 12.98 2.73 12.00
CA GLU A 94 13.85 3.91 12.05
C GLU A 94 14.17 4.40 10.63
N ALA A 95 14.00 5.71 10.40
CA ALA A 95 14.19 6.30 9.06
C ALA A 95 15.66 6.31 8.58
N SER A 96 16.60 5.94 9.44
CA SER A 96 18.03 5.71 9.15
C SER A 96 18.30 4.36 8.48
N ASP A 97 17.42 3.37 8.68
CA ASP A 97 17.63 1.98 8.25
C ASP A 97 17.32 1.77 6.76
N TYR A 98 16.93 2.87 6.09
CA TYR A 98 16.51 2.94 4.70
C TYR A 98 17.43 3.87 3.94
N THR A 99 18.30 3.28 3.14
CA THR A 99 19.28 3.94 2.26
C THR A 99 18.81 3.91 0.82
N PHE A 100 19.22 4.91 0.04
CA PHE A 100 19.21 4.84 -1.41
C PHE A 100 20.59 4.38 -1.84
N GLU A 101 20.68 3.12 -2.25
CA GLU A 101 21.94 2.45 -2.54
C GLU A 101 22.63 3.00 -3.80
N PRO A 102 23.93 2.72 -4.02
CA PRO A 102 24.64 3.13 -5.25
C PRO A 102 24.08 2.51 -6.54
N ASP A 103 23.30 1.43 -6.45
CA ASP A 103 22.53 0.86 -7.58
C ASP A 103 21.18 1.58 -7.81
N GLY A 104 20.91 2.64 -7.04
CA GLY A 104 19.80 3.57 -7.16
C GLY A 104 18.46 2.95 -6.79
N TRP A 105 17.60 2.80 -7.80
CA TRP A 105 16.19 2.48 -7.62
C TRP A 105 15.90 1.02 -7.24
N ALA A 106 16.92 0.17 -7.04
CA ALA A 106 16.73 -1.24 -6.73
C ALA A 106 15.95 -1.48 -5.43
N GLY A 107 16.30 -0.78 -4.34
CA GLY A 107 15.58 -0.87 -3.06
C GLY A 107 14.12 -0.45 -3.16
N VAL A 108 13.85 0.66 -3.87
CA VAL A 108 12.48 1.16 -4.12
C VAL A 108 11.68 0.14 -4.94
N ARG A 109 12.26 -0.41 -6.02
CA ARG A 109 11.65 -1.46 -6.85
C ARG A 109 11.35 -2.73 -6.05
N ALA A 110 12.26 -3.15 -5.18
CA ALA A 110 12.07 -4.34 -4.35
C ALA A 110 10.86 -4.18 -3.41
N GLN A 111 10.69 -3.01 -2.78
CA GLN A 111 9.56 -2.75 -1.89
C GLN A 111 8.25 -2.48 -2.63
N GLU A 112 8.27 -1.80 -3.78
CA GLU A 112 7.06 -1.72 -4.62
C GLU A 112 6.64 -3.12 -5.09
N LYS A 113 7.58 -4.00 -5.50
CA LYS A 113 7.25 -5.39 -5.83
C LYS A 113 6.63 -6.13 -4.64
N ALA A 114 7.18 -5.97 -3.43
CA ALA A 114 6.61 -6.55 -2.21
C ALA A 114 5.20 -6.00 -1.92
N LEU A 115 4.94 -4.72 -2.21
CA LEU A 115 3.60 -4.12 -2.12
C LEU A 115 2.63 -4.73 -3.14
N GLY A 116 3.06 -4.89 -4.40
CA GLY A 116 2.27 -5.57 -5.45
C GLY A 116 1.91 -7.00 -5.05
N GLU A 117 2.85 -7.75 -4.49
CA GLU A 117 2.62 -9.11 -3.95
C GLU A 117 1.65 -9.10 -2.77
N ALA A 118 1.78 -8.16 -1.83
CA ALA A 118 0.88 -8.02 -0.68
C ALA A 118 -0.55 -7.61 -1.08
N LEU A 119 -0.69 -6.80 -2.14
CA LEU A 119 -1.98 -6.41 -2.72
C LEU A 119 -2.63 -7.55 -3.52
N ALA A 120 -1.83 -8.34 -4.26
CA ALA A 120 -2.32 -9.50 -4.98
C ALA A 120 -2.97 -10.54 -4.04
N GLN A 121 -2.39 -10.73 -2.84
CA GLN A 121 -2.96 -11.58 -1.79
C GLN A 121 -4.35 -11.10 -1.28
N GLN A 122 -4.76 -9.87 -1.57
CA GLN A 122 -6.08 -9.33 -1.17
C GLN A 122 -7.18 -9.56 -2.21
N VAL A 123 -6.85 -10.01 -3.42
CA VAL A 123 -7.79 -10.02 -4.56
C VAL A 123 -8.94 -11.01 -4.38
N ASP A 124 -8.63 -12.23 -3.91
CA ASP A 124 -9.62 -13.29 -3.72
C ASP A 124 -10.40 -13.16 -2.39
N ILE A 125 -9.92 -12.30 -1.49
CA ILE A 125 -10.53 -12.05 -0.18
C ILE A 125 -11.80 -11.21 -0.36
N GLN A 126 -12.90 -11.67 0.23
CA GLN A 126 -14.21 -11.00 0.20
C GLN A 126 -14.25 -9.82 1.18
N HIS A 127 -13.41 -8.83 0.94
CA HIS A 127 -13.37 -7.54 1.65
C HIS A 127 -14.68 -6.75 1.45
N HIS A 128 -15.16 -6.03 2.47
CA HIS A 128 -16.29 -5.09 2.34
C HIS A 128 -16.15 -4.15 1.12
N MET A 129 -17.26 -3.78 0.48
CA MET A 129 -17.26 -2.97 -0.76
C MET A 129 -16.37 -1.71 -0.72
N ARG A 130 -16.40 -0.96 0.40
CA ARG A 130 -15.54 0.23 0.58
C ARG A 130 -14.06 -0.14 0.62
N THR A 131 -13.70 -1.19 1.36
CA THR A 131 -12.34 -1.72 1.45
C THR A 131 -11.83 -2.16 0.08
N ARG A 132 -12.65 -2.86 -0.72
CA ARG A 132 -12.30 -3.24 -2.11
C ARG A 132 -12.03 -2.03 -3.01
N ALA A 133 -12.84 -0.98 -2.91
CA ALA A 133 -12.62 0.25 -3.66
C ALA A 133 -11.31 0.96 -3.26
N ILE A 134 -10.97 0.94 -1.97
CA ILE A 134 -9.69 1.47 -1.46
C ILE A 134 -8.51 0.63 -1.98
N LEU A 135 -8.55 -0.70 -1.82
CA LEU A 135 -7.52 -1.61 -2.32
C LEU A 135 -7.28 -1.47 -3.83
N ALA A 136 -8.35 -1.35 -4.63
CA ALA A 136 -8.25 -1.11 -6.07
C ALA A 136 -7.58 0.24 -6.40
N ALA A 137 -7.87 1.30 -5.64
CA ALA A 137 -7.20 2.58 -5.80
C ALA A 137 -5.71 2.51 -5.41
N VAL A 138 -5.37 1.82 -4.31
CA VAL A 138 -3.98 1.60 -3.89
C VAL A 138 -3.19 0.82 -4.96
N ALA A 139 -3.80 -0.22 -5.54
CA ALA A 139 -3.19 -1.00 -6.62
C ALA A 139 -2.95 -0.16 -7.88
N ALA A 140 -3.93 0.65 -8.33
CA ALA A 140 -3.74 1.55 -9.46
C ALA A 140 -2.62 2.59 -9.21
N ASN A 141 -2.54 3.13 -8.00
CA ASN A 141 -1.50 4.07 -7.61
C ASN A 141 -0.11 3.41 -7.49
N HIS A 142 -0.04 2.14 -7.06
CA HIS A 142 1.17 1.33 -7.07
C HIS A 142 1.68 1.09 -8.50
N GLU A 143 0.82 0.68 -9.43
CA GLU A 143 1.18 0.50 -10.84
C GLU A 143 1.69 1.79 -11.50
N ALA A 144 1.13 2.94 -11.13
CA ALA A 144 1.64 4.24 -11.57
C ALA A 144 3.07 4.51 -11.06
N ARG A 145 3.37 4.23 -9.78
CA ARG A 145 4.72 4.37 -9.20
C ARG A 145 5.72 3.37 -9.79
N MET A 146 5.31 2.11 -10.01
CA MET A 146 6.12 1.11 -10.71
C MET A 146 6.42 1.50 -12.16
N THR A 147 5.48 2.17 -12.83
CA THR A 147 5.69 2.68 -14.19
C THR A 147 6.69 3.82 -14.23
N LEU A 148 6.64 4.72 -13.26
CA LEU A 148 7.57 5.84 -13.11
C LEU A 148 9.03 5.38 -12.94
N ILE A 149 9.29 4.36 -12.11
CA ILE A 149 10.64 3.87 -11.78
C ILE A 149 11.14 2.72 -12.69
N ARG A 150 10.37 2.38 -13.72
CA ARG A 150 10.61 1.18 -14.57
C ARG A 150 11.92 1.23 -15.33
N ASN A 151 12.31 2.42 -15.78
CA ASN A 151 13.46 2.66 -16.65
C ASN A 151 14.64 3.37 -15.92
N CYS A 152 14.62 3.36 -14.59
CA CYS A 152 15.63 4.02 -13.74
C CYS A 152 16.53 3.01 -13.01
#